data_AF-A0A0L0MJG4-F1
#
_entry.id   AF-A0A0L0MJG4-F1
#
_cell.length_a   1.000
_cell.length_b   1.000
_cell.length_c   1.000
_cell.angle_alpha   90.00
_cell.angle_beta   90.00
_cell.angle_gamma   90.00
#
_symmetry.space_group_name_H-M   'P 1'
#
loop_
_entity.id
_entity.type
_entity.pdbx_description
1 polymer ?
#
loop_
_entity_poly.entity_id
_entity_poly.type
_entity_poly.pdbx_seq_one_letter_code
_entity_poly.pdbx_strand_id
1 'polypeptide(L)'
;MKGRSLLVLAASSASFAQTPPPMPAQLKPVAYKVVDGNKVDADTLQGWRTWRALACERCHGAKQEGLVGPSLIDAFKTLDKNEFHRTVFGGRVDKDMPDFSASQMMQKNWENLFAYLKGRSDGKINPGDLQAIDAK
;
A
#
# COMPACT_ATOMS: atom_id res chain seq x y z
N MET A 1 -58.23 -29.55 -48.53
CA MET A 1 -58.12 -30.10 -47.16
C MET A 1 -56.66 -30.49 -46.90
N LYS A 2 -56.21 -30.34 -45.64
CA LYS A 2 -54.83 -30.43 -45.09
C LYS A 2 -54.04 -29.11 -45.26
N GLY A 3 -53.77 -28.28 -44.26
CA GLY A 3 -53.77 -28.45 -42.80
C GLY A 3 -52.36 -28.09 -42.29
N ARG A 4 -52.06 -26.79 -42.17
CA ARG A 4 -50.77 -26.28 -41.65
C ARG A 4 -50.75 -26.48 -40.13
N SER A 5 -49.85 -27.33 -39.64
CA SER A 5 -49.51 -27.38 -38.20
C SER A 5 -48.17 -26.70 -37.99
N LEU A 6 -48.20 -25.55 -37.31
CA LEU A 6 -47.02 -24.86 -36.79
C LEU A 6 -46.83 -25.33 -35.34
N LEU A 7 -45.76 -26.09 -35.10
CA LEU A 7 -45.30 -26.44 -33.75
C LEU A 7 -44.62 -25.22 -33.12
N VAL A 8 -45.17 -24.74 -32.01
CA VAL A 8 -44.55 -23.70 -31.17
C VAL A 8 -43.66 -24.41 -30.15
N LEU A 9 -42.34 -24.24 -30.26
CA LEU A 9 -41.40 -24.65 -29.20
C LEU A 9 -41.36 -23.56 -28.13
N ALA A 10 -41.80 -23.91 -26.91
CA ALA A 10 -41.61 -23.09 -25.72
C ALA A 10 -40.17 -23.25 -25.22
N ALA A 11 -39.41 -22.15 -25.17
CA ALA A 11 -38.07 -22.12 -24.57
C ALA A 11 -38.20 -21.81 -23.07
N SER A 12 -37.78 -22.74 -22.21
CA SER A 12 -37.69 -22.55 -20.75
C SER A 12 -36.34 -21.96 -20.39
N SER A 13 -36.32 -20.72 -19.94
CA SER A 13 -35.11 -20.04 -19.45
C SER A 13 -34.77 -20.52 -18.03
N ALA A 14 -33.68 -21.27 -17.88
CA ALA A 14 -33.12 -21.61 -16.58
C ALA A 14 -32.34 -20.40 -16.02
N SER A 15 -32.83 -19.81 -14.93
CA SER A 15 -32.12 -18.74 -14.21
C SER A 15 -31.02 -19.35 -13.34
N PHE A 16 -29.76 -19.16 -13.73
CA PHE A 16 -28.61 -19.45 -12.88
C PHE A 16 -28.50 -18.33 -11.82
N ALA A 17 -28.62 -18.70 -10.54
CA ALA A 17 -28.31 -17.81 -9.43
C ALA A 17 -26.80 -17.54 -9.43
N GLN A 18 -26.40 -16.36 -9.91
CA GLN A 18 -25.02 -15.89 -9.79
C GLN A 18 -24.74 -15.50 -8.34
N THR A 19 -23.82 -16.22 -7.71
CA THR A 19 -23.18 -15.76 -6.49
C THR A 19 -22.46 -14.45 -6.78
N PRO A 20 -22.72 -13.37 -6.02
CA PRO A 20 -22.02 -12.12 -6.23
C PRO A 20 -20.52 -12.33 -6.01
N PRO A 21 -19.66 -11.69 -6.82
CA PRO A 21 -18.22 -11.75 -6.59
C PRO A 21 -17.87 -11.21 -5.20
N PRO A 22 -16.82 -11.74 -4.54
CA PRO A 22 -16.35 -11.19 -3.28
C PRO A 22 -16.02 -9.71 -3.48
N MET A 23 -16.64 -8.84 -2.68
CA MET A 23 -16.33 -7.41 -2.72
C MET A 23 -14.85 -7.20 -2.36
N PRO A 24 -14.14 -6.28 -3.04
CA PRO A 24 -12.79 -5.92 -2.64
C PRO A 24 -12.85 -5.39 -1.20
N ALA A 25 -12.02 -5.93 -0.32
CA ALA A 25 -11.82 -5.39 1.00
C ALA A 25 -11.48 -3.90 0.85
N GLN A 26 -12.34 -3.02 1.39
CA GLN A 26 -12.11 -1.59 1.37
C GLN A 26 -10.83 -1.31 2.16
N LEU A 27 -9.74 -1.03 1.44
CA LEU A 27 -8.49 -0.61 2.06
C LEU A 27 -8.80 0.68 2.82
N LYS A 28 -8.64 0.63 4.15
CA LYS A 28 -8.74 1.82 5.00
C LYS A 28 -7.84 2.90 4.38
N PRO A 29 -8.34 4.15 4.19
CA PRO A 29 -7.50 5.25 3.75
C PRO A 29 -6.25 5.30 4.61
N VAL A 30 -5.09 5.43 3.97
CA VAL A 30 -3.81 5.53 4.66
C VAL A 30 -3.83 6.84 5.45
N ALA A 31 -4.10 6.73 6.74
CA ALA A 31 -4.22 7.87 7.62
C ALA A 31 -2.90 8.00 8.40
N TYR A 32 -2.12 9.02 8.05
CA TYR A 32 -1.11 9.57 8.95
C TYR A 32 -1.67 10.85 9.57
N LYS A 33 -1.31 11.11 10.81
CA LYS A 33 -1.55 12.37 11.52
C LYS A 33 -0.21 12.99 11.84
N VAL A 34 -0.09 14.28 11.59
CA VAL A 34 1.12 15.05 11.87
C VAL A 34 0.77 16.39 12.50
N VAL A 35 1.57 16.79 13.47
CA VAL A 35 1.55 18.08 14.15
C VAL A 35 2.96 18.66 14.06
N ASP A 36 3.06 19.94 13.70
CA ASP A 36 4.32 20.70 13.58
C ASP A 36 5.37 20.04 12.65
N GLY A 37 4.91 19.18 11.73
CA GLY A 37 5.74 18.50 10.74
C GLY A 37 6.61 17.35 11.27
N ASN A 38 6.78 17.18 12.58
CA ASN A 38 7.64 16.14 13.15
C ASN A 38 7.03 15.33 14.32
N LYS A 39 5.85 15.72 14.82
CA LYS A 39 5.09 14.92 15.78
C LYS A 39 4.04 14.12 15.02
N VAL A 40 4.04 12.80 15.16
CA VAL A 40 3.15 11.92 14.39
C VAL A 40 2.38 10.95 15.29
N ASP A 41 1.31 10.36 14.78
CA ASP A 41 0.63 9.27 15.50
C ASP A 41 1.54 8.04 15.70
N ALA A 42 1.13 7.14 16.59
CA ALA A 42 1.91 5.97 16.97
C ALA A 42 2.21 5.02 15.81
N ASP A 43 1.28 4.86 14.87
CA ASP A 43 1.46 3.97 13.71
C ASP A 43 2.48 4.57 12.74
N THR A 44 2.34 5.84 12.39
CA THR A 44 3.30 6.59 11.56
C THR A 44 4.69 6.60 12.20
N LEU A 45 4.77 6.79 13.53
CA LEU A 45 6.05 6.71 14.26
C LEU A 45 6.69 5.34 14.14
N GLN A 46 5.89 4.28 14.20
CA GLN A 46 6.38 2.91 14.02
C GLN A 46 6.84 2.65 12.58
N GLY A 47 6.22 3.30 11.59
CA GLY A 47 6.70 3.34 10.22
C GLY A 47 8.08 3.97 10.09
N TRP A 48 8.30 5.13 10.72
CA TRP A 48 9.60 5.78 10.78
C TRP A 48 10.67 4.92 11.49
N ARG A 49 10.31 4.23 12.58
CA ARG A 49 11.21 3.26 13.25
C ARG A 49 11.59 2.10 12.33
N THR A 50 10.62 1.59 11.56
CA THR A 50 10.84 0.51 10.59
C THR A 50 11.79 0.95 9.48
N TRP A 51 11.59 2.16 8.93
CA TRP A 51 12.49 2.78 7.96
C TRP A 51 13.96 2.78 8.44
N ARG A 52 14.19 3.24 9.68
CA ARG A 52 15.54 3.31 10.26
C ARG A 52 16.13 1.95 10.58
N ALA A 53 15.33 1.06 11.15
CA ALA A 53 15.80 -0.25 11.58
C ALA A 53 16.20 -1.15 10.39
N LEU A 54 15.51 -1.01 9.25
CA LEU A 54 15.81 -1.74 8.02
C LEU A 54 16.81 -1.01 7.11
N ALA A 55 17.38 0.10 7.59
CA ALA A 55 18.42 0.88 6.92
C ALA A 55 18.06 1.28 5.47
N CYS A 56 16.78 1.61 5.23
CA CYS A 56 16.27 1.93 3.91
C CYS A 56 16.94 3.18 3.31
N GLU A 57 17.46 4.07 4.16
CA GLU A 57 18.18 5.28 3.75
C GLU A 57 19.47 5.00 2.98
N ARG A 58 20.08 3.82 3.15
CA ARG A 58 21.33 3.46 2.46
C ARG A 58 21.19 3.46 0.95
N CYS A 59 19.99 3.18 0.45
CA CYS A 59 19.69 3.19 -0.97
C CYS A 59 18.84 4.40 -1.36
N HIS A 60 17.88 4.80 -0.53
CA HIS A 60 16.88 5.81 -0.88
C HIS A 60 17.16 7.21 -0.32
N GLY A 61 18.31 7.42 0.33
CA GLY A 61 18.72 8.70 0.91
C GLY A 61 18.12 8.95 2.29
N ALA A 62 18.85 9.71 3.13
CA ALA A 62 18.45 9.99 4.52
C ALA A 62 17.15 10.80 4.62
N LYS A 63 16.85 11.61 3.60
CA LYS A 63 15.62 12.41 3.46
C LYS A 63 14.68 11.82 2.42
N GLN A 64 14.88 10.56 2.01
CA GLN A 64 14.07 9.85 1.01
C GLN A 64 14.14 10.47 -0.39
N GLU A 65 15.13 11.32 -0.62
CA GLU A 65 15.38 12.08 -1.85
C GLU A 65 15.92 11.23 -3.00
N GLY A 66 16.28 9.97 -2.72
CA GLY A 66 16.95 9.08 -3.66
C GLY A 66 18.47 9.15 -3.54
N LEU A 67 19.14 8.03 -3.85
CA LEU A 67 20.59 7.93 -3.92
C LEU A 67 20.95 6.88 -4.97
N VAL A 68 21.21 5.63 -4.53
CA VAL A 68 21.39 4.48 -5.41
C VAL A 68 20.02 4.01 -5.91
N GLY A 69 19.04 3.97 -5.02
CA GLY A 69 17.63 3.75 -5.32
C GLY A 69 16.89 5.06 -5.62
N PRO A 70 15.68 4.98 -6.20
CA PRO A 70 14.91 6.15 -6.59
C PRO A 70 14.46 6.98 -5.38
N SER A 71 14.10 8.25 -5.65
CA SER A 71 13.39 9.14 -4.72
C SER A 71 12.06 8.52 -4.31
N LEU A 72 11.91 8.24 -3.00
CA LEU A 72 10.63 7.77 -2.48
C LEU A 72 9.64 8.93 -2.29
N ILE A 73 10.14 10.17 -2.18
CA ILE A 73 9.30 11.37 -2.22
C ILE A 73 8.54 11.44 -3.54
N ASP A 74 9.20 11.14 -4.66
CA ASP A 74 8.57 11.19 -5.98
C ASP A 74 7.78 9.92 -6.29
N ALA A 75 8.30 8.74 -5.95
CA ALA A 75 7.63 7.48 -6.23
C ALA A 75 6.22 7.41 -5.60
N PHE A 76 6.08 7.85 -4.34
CA PHE A 76 4.80 7.82 -3.61
C PHE A 76 3.75 8.82 -4.10
N LYS A 77 4.07 9.65 -5.11
CA LYS A 77 3.06 10.45 -5.83
C LYS A 77 2.14 9.58 -6.68
N THR A 78 2.61 8.44 -7.15
CA THR A 78 1.85 7.51 -8.03
C THR A 78 1.80 6.08 -7.49
N LEU A 79 2.73 5.69 -6.62
CA LEU A 79 2.79 4.36 -6.02
C LEU A 79 1.63 4.16 -5.02
N ASP A 80 0.84 3.11 -5.24
CA ASP A 80 -0.22 2.71 -4.33
C ASP A 80 0.26 1.68 -3.27
N LYS A 81 -0.61 1.38 -2.31
CA LYS A 81 -0.33 0.48 -1.19
C LYS A 81 -0.07 -0.96 -1.63
N ASN A 82 -0.73 -1.43 -2.68
CA ASN A 82 -0.57 -2.80 -3.18
C ASN A 82 0.77 -2.96 -3.89
N GLU A 83 1.14 -1.98 -4.73
CA GLU A 83 2.43 -1.97 -5.40
C GLU A 83 3.59 -1.81 -4.42
N PHE A 84 3.41 -0.98 -3.38
CA PHE A 84 4.36 -0.91 -2.28
C PHE A 84 4.57 -2.27 -1.62
N HIS A 85 3.48 -2.93 -1.20
CA HIS A 85 3.56 -4.24 -0.55
C HIS A 85 4.26 -5.26 -1.44
N ARG A 86 3.86 -5.38 -2.71
CA ARG A 86 4.53 -6.27 -3.68
C ARG A 86 6.01 -5.96 -3.81
N THR A 87 6.38 -4.68 -3.91
CA THR A 87 7.78 -4.26 -4.07
C THR A 87 8.62 -4.61 -2.84
N VAL A 88 8.13 -4.38 -1.61
CA VAL A 88 8.93 -4.66 -0.40
C VAL A 88 8.91 -6.12 0.04
N PHE A 89 7.89 -6.91 -0.35
CA PHE A 89 7.79 -8.36 -0.06
C PHE A 89 8.24 -9.27 -1.22
N GLY A 90 8.63 -8.68 -2.36
CA GLY A 90 9.31 -9.40 -3.44
C GLY A 90 10.72 -8.88 -3.70
N GLY A 91 11.05 -7.70 -3.19
CA GLY A 91 12.26 -6.97 -3.55
C GLY A 91 12.28 -6.57 -5.04
N ARG A 92 13.41 -6.00 -5.45
CA ARG A 92 13.82 -5.85 -6.84
C ARG A 92 15.28 -6.27 -6.90
N VAL A 93 15.50 -7.58 -6.80
CA VAL A 93 16.84 -8.16 -6.56
C VAL A 93 17.80 -7.86 -7.70
N ASP A 94 17.30 -7.76 -8.94
CA ASP A 94 18.07 -7.33 -10.12
C ASP A 94 18.51 -5.86 -10.06
N LYS A 95 17.94 -5.09 -9.12
CA LYS A 95 18.24 -3.68 -8.81
C LYS A 95 18.76 -3.51 -7.38
N ASP A 96 19.25 -4.59 -6.76
CA ASP A 96 19.82 -4.61 -5.41
C ASP A 96 18.86 -4.16 -4.28
N MET A 97 17.54 -4.11 -4.54
CA MET A 97 16.55 -3.93 -3.49
C MET A 97 16.19 -5.30 -2.89
N PRO A 98 16.51 -5.56 -1.60
CA PRO A 98 16.24 -6.86 -0.98
C PRO A 98 14.76 -7.16 -0.86
N ASP A 99 14.44 -8.46 -0.80
CA ASP A 99 13.14 -8.92 -0.30
C ASP A 99 13.10 -8.84 1.23
N PHE A 100 12.08 -8.16 1.78
CA PHE A 100 11.87 -8.01 3.22
C PHE A 100 10.78 -8.94 3.77
N SER A 101 10.25 -9.88 2.99
CA SER A 101 9.18 -10.80 3.38
C SER A 101 9.50 -11.61 4.64
N ALA A 102 10.76 -12.02 4.83
CA ALA A 102 11.22 -12.75 6.01
C ALA A 102 11.41 -11.87 7.27
N SER A 103 11.38 -10.54 7.14
CA SER A 103 11.55 -9.62 8.26
C SER A 103 10.27 -9.52 9.09
N GLN A 104 10.31 -10.00 10.34
CA GLN A 104 9.19 -9.83 11.28
C GLN A 104 8.82 -8.35 11.47
N MET A 105 9.81 -7.46 11.45
CA MET A 105 9.56 -6.02 11.55
C MET A 105 8.81 -5.49 10.34
N MET A 106 9.15 -5.95 9.12
CA MET A 106 8.39 -5.58 7.92
C MET A 106 6.98 -6.17 7.94
N GLN A 107 6.83 -7.46 8.23
CA GLN A 107 5.52 -8.12 8.33
C GLN A 107 4.55 -7.39 9.25
N LYS A 108 5.04 -6.91 10.41
CA LYS A 108 4.22 -6.19 11.38
C LYS A 108 3.93 -4.73 10.98
N ASN A 109 4.84 -4.07 10.26
CA ASN A 109 4.83 -2.60 10.15
C ASN A 109 4.81 -2.07 8.72
N TRP A 110 4.66 -2.90 7.68
CA TRP A 110 4.71 -2.43 6.30
C TRP A 110 3.65 -1.35 6.00
N GLU A 111 2.44 -1.47 6.57
CA GLU A 111 1.39 -0.45 6.38
C GLU A 111 1.76 0.87 7.07
N ASN A 112 2.37 0.77 8.25
CA ASN A 112 2.87 1.91 9.01
C ASN A 112 4.03 2.60 8.27
N LEU A 113 4.93 1.81 7.67
CA LEU A 113 6.00 2.31 6.82
C LEU A 113 5.43 3.01 5.57
N PHE A 114 4.40 2.44 4.94
CA PHE A 114 3.69 3.10 3.85
C PHE A 114 3.11 4.45 4.29
N ALA A 115 2.44 4.51 5.43
CA ALA A 115 1.87 5.75 5.96
C ALA A 115 2.93 6.83 6.20
N TYR A 116 4.06 6.46 6.81
CA TYR A 116 5.21 7.35 6.99
C TYR A 116 5.74 7.89 5.66
N LEU A 117 6.05 7.01 4.70
CA LEU A 117 6.61 7.41 3.40
C LEU A 117 5.61 8.24 2.58
N LYS A 118 4.31 7.93 2.67
CA LYS A 118 3.27 8.74 2.05
C LYS A 118 3.20 10.13 2.64
N GLY A 119 3.23 10.27 3.96
CA GLY A 119 3.27 11.58 4.63
C GLY A 119 4.53 12.39 4.31
N ARG A 120 5.66 11.73 4.05
CA ARG A 120 6.87 12.37 3.51
C ARG A 120 6.67 12.86 2.07
N SER A 121 6.14 12.02 1.20
CA SER A 121 5.85 12.36 -0.20
C SER A 121 4.84 13.49 -0.35
N ASP A 122 3.83 13.55 0.53
CA ASP A 122 2.82 14.61 0.59
C ASP A 122 3.35 15.93 1.16
N GLY A 123 4.62 15.98 1.58
CA GLY A 123 5.24 17.16 2.19
C GLY A 123 4.65 17.52 3.56
N LYS A 124 3.97 16.57 4.23
CA LYS A 124 3.33 16.79 5.54
C LYS A 124 4.25 16.43 6.70
N ILE A 125 5.14 15.46 6.49
CA ILE A 125 6.14 15.04 7.47
C ILE A 125 7.52 15.53 7.00
N ASN A 126 8.24 16.20 7.90
CA ASN A 126 9.60 16.69 7.66
C ASN A 126 10.63 15.55 7.74
N PRO A 127 11.80 15.69 7.09
CA PRO A 127 12.93 14.79 7.30
C PRO A 127 13.48 14.85 8.73
N GLY A 128 14.16 13.76 9.13
CA GLY A 128 14.85 13.66 10.41
C GLY A 128 14.09 12.85 11.44
N ASP A 129 14.31 13.21 12.71
CA ASP A 129 13.75 12.50 13.85
C ASP A 129 12.29 12.88 14.09
N LEU A 130 11.48 11.88 14.43
CA LEU A 130 10.07 12.04 14.73
C LEU A 130 9.77 11.74 16.19
N GLN A 131 8.73 12.39 16.70
CA GLN A 131 8.21 12.22 18.04
C GLN A 131 6.76 11.74 17.97
N ALA A 132 6.29 11.09 19.03
CA ALA A 132 4.86 10.83 19.16
C ALA A 132 4.12 12.14 19.41
N ILE A 133 2.90 12.26 18.90
CA ILE A 133 1.94 13.25 19.39
C ILE A 133 1.68 12.92 20.86
N ASP A 134 1.80 13.93 21.73
CA ASP A 134 1.59 13.78 23.17
C ASP A 134 0.22 13.13 23.42
N ALA A 135 0.20 12.04 24.20
CA ALA A 135 -1.04 11.43 24.65
C ALA A 135 -1.70 12.41 25.61
N LYS A 136 -2.84 12.97 25.19
CA LYS A 136 -3.63 13.92 25.99
C LYS A 136 -4.48 13.18 27.01
#